data_AF-A0A559JU41-F1
#
_entry.id   AF-A0A559JU41-F1
#
_cell.length_a   1.000
_cell.length_b   1.000
_cell.length_c   1.000
_cell.angle_alpha   90.00
_cell.angle_beta   90.00
_cell.angle_gamma   90.00
#
_symmetry.space_group_name_H-M   'P 1'
#
loop_
_entity.id
_entity.type
_entity.pdbx_description
1 polymer ?
#
loop_
_entity_poly.entity_id
_entity_poly.type
_entity_poly.pdbx_seq_one_letter_code
_entity_poly.pdbx_strand_id
1 'polypeptide(L)' 'MVVNLITIYLMAHDKNLARRHGRRVPERTLFLWAAIGGAAGGIIAMRVWRHKTKHLSFVIGMPAILVLQAILVYLNWD' A
#
# COMPACT_ATOMS: atom_id res chain seq x y z
N MET A 1 10.04 -1.63 9.84
CA MET A 1 10.77 -1.23 8.61
C MET A 1 10.68 -2.27 7.48
N VAL A 2 10.75 -3.57 7.77
CA VAL A 2 10.65 -4.64 6.74
C VAL A 2 9.31 -4.63 5.97
N VAL A 3 8.20 -4.35 6.66
CA VAL A 3 6.84 -4.34 6.08
C VAL A 3 6.70 -3.36 4.91
N ASN A 4 7.37 -2.20 4.97
CA ASN A 4 7.37 -1.22 3.88
C ASN A 4 8.03 -1.77 2.62
N LEU A 5 9.16 -2.48 2.76
CA LEU A 5 9.86 -3.09 1.63
C LEU A 5 9.02 -4.20 0.99
N ILE A 6 8.31 -4.99 1.79
CA ILE A 6 7.38 -6.02 1.31
C ILE A 6 6.24 -5.37 0.51
N THR A 7 5.60 -4.31 1.02
CA THR A 7 4.53 -3.60 0.30
C THR A 7 5.01 -2.98 -1.01
N ILE A 8 6.22 -2.38 -1.00
CA ILE A 8 6.87 -1.85 -2.21
C ILE A 8 7.09 -2.96 -3.23
N TYR A 9 7.63 -4.11 -2.80
CA TYR A 9 7.86 -5.26 -3.67
C TYR A 9 6.55 -5.81 -4.25
N LEU A 10 5.50 -5.97 -3.44
CA LEU A 10 4.20 -6.45 -3.89
C LEU A 10 3.58 -5.52 -4.95
N MET A 11 3.69 -4.20 -4.79
CA MET A 11 3.24 -3.25 -5.81
C MET A 11 4.07 -3.30 -7.09
N ALA A 12 5.39 -3.44 -6.98
CA ALA A 12 6.27 -3.62 -8.13
C ALA A 12 5.94 -4.92 -8.88
N HIS A 13 5.68 -6.00 -8.13
CA HIS A 13 5.30 -7.31 -8.66
C HIS A 13 3.94 -7.24 -9.36
N ASP A 14 2.94 -6.59 -8.76
CA ASP A 14 1.62 -6.36 -9.37
C ASP A 14 1.73 -5.63 -10.72
N LYS A 15 2.58 -4.60 -10.80
CA LYS A 15 2.86 -3.90 -12.06
C LYS A 15 3.49 -4.82 -13.10
N ASN A 16 4.38 -5.72 -12.69
CA ASN A 16 5.01 -6.67 -13.59
C ASN A 16 4.01 -7.72 -14.11
N LEU A 17 3.09 -8.18 -13.25
CA LEU A 17 2.01 -9.09 -13.65
C LEU A 17 1.01 -8.41 -14.59
N ALA A 18 0.70 -7.12 -14.36
CA ALA A 18 -0.13 -6.34 -15.27
C ALA A 18 0.47 -6.24 -16.69
N ARG A 19 1.81 -6.23 -16.81
CA ARG A 19 2.52 -6.25 -18.10
C ARG A 19 2.55 -7.63 -18.75
N ARG A 20 2.57 -8.70 -17.95
CA ARG A 20 2.64 -10.09 -18.44
C ARG A 20 1.25 -10.74 -18.61
N HIS A 21 0.17 -9.96 -18.54
CA HIS A 21 -1.22 -10.47 -18.49
C HIS A 21 -1.45 -11.56 -17.42
N GLY A 22 -0.65 -11.53 -16.35
CA GLY A 22 -0.76 -12.45 -15.23
C GLY A 22 -1.86 -12.06 -14.24
N ARG A 23 -2.15 -12.94 -13.28
CA ARG A 23 -3.17 -12.73 -12.25
C ARG A 23 -2.75 -11.63 -11.27
N ARG A 24 -3.33 -10.43 -11.41
CA ARG A 24 -3.06 -9.26 -10.55
C ARG A 24 -3.20 -9.58 -9.06
N VAL A 25 -2.42 -8.90 -8.23
CA VAL A 25 -2.47 -9.07 -6.78
C VAL A 25 -3.79 -8.48 -6.27
N PRO A 26 -4.55 -9.21 -5.42
CA PRO A 26 -5.80 -8.70 -4.86
C PRO A 26 -5.57 -7.41 -4.10
N GLU A 27 -6.46 -6.43 -4.29
CA GLU A 27 -6.34 -5.13 -3.63
C GLU A 27 -6.36 -5.27 -2.10
N ARG A 28 -7.14 -6.23 -1.59
CA ARG A 28 -7.21 -6.58 -0.17
C ARG A 28 -5.86 -6.96 0.42
N THR A 29 -5.02 -7.68 -0.33
CA THR A 29 -3.68 -8.07 0.14
C THR A 29 -2.78 -6.84 0.28
N LEU A 30 -2.82 -5.93 -0.69
CA LEU A 30 -2.07 -4.67 -0.63
C LEU A 30 -2.53 -3.80 0.54
N PHE A 31 -3.85 -3.72 0.79
CA PHE A 31 -4.39 -3.00 1.95
C PHE A 31 -4.07 -3.66 3.28
N LEU A 32 -4.04 -4.99 3.36
CA LEU A 32 -3.62 -5.72 4.56
C LEU A 32 -2.16 -5.41 4.93
N TRP A 33 -1.25 -5.51 3.96
CA TRP A 33 0.16 -5.16 4.18
C TRP A 33 0.33 -3.68 4.53
N ALA A 34 -0.48 -2.80 3.94
CA ALA A 34 -0.52 -1.40 4.34
C ALA A 34 -0.97 -1.24 5.81
N ALA A 35 -2.04 -1.92 6.22
CA ALA A 35 -2.62 -1.88 7.55
C ALA A 35 -1.77 -2.54 8.65
N ILE A 36 -0.81 -3.40 8.30
CA ILE A 36 0.17 -3.95 9.25
C ILE A 36 1.32 -2.97 9.53
N GLY A 37 1.47 -1.91 8.70
CA GLY A 37 2.55 -0.92 8.84
C GLY A 37 3.32 -0.65 7.54
N GLY A 38 2.81 -1.17 6.41
CA GLY A 38 3.37 -0.95 5.09
C GLY A 38 2.77 0.23 4.32
N ALA A 39 1.87 1.01 4.93
CA ALA A 39 1.10 2.06 4.24
C ALA A 39 2.01 3.14 3.64
N ALA A 40 3.06 3.54 4.37
CA ALA A 40 4.06 4.49 3.87
C ALA A 40 4.79 3.94 2.63
N GLY A 41 5.25 2.69 2.66
CA GLY A 41 5.87 2.02 1.52
C GLY A 41 4.93 1.90 0.32
N GLY A 42 3.65 1.60 0.57
CA GLY A 42 2.61 1.55 -0.47
C GLY A 42 2.38 2.91 -1.15
N ILE A 43 2.32 4.00 -0.38
CA ILE A 43 2.19 5.36 -0.94
C ILE A 43 3.40 5.73 -1.79
N ILE A 44 4.61 5.42 -1.31
CA ILE A 44 5.85 5.65 -2.06
C ILE A 44 5.83 4.85 -3.36
N ALA A 45 5.51 3.56 -3.30
CA ALA A 45 5.42 2.68 -4.47
C ALA A 45 4.41 3.19 -5.52
N MET A 46 3.22 3.65 -5.09
CA MET A 46 2.22 4.23 -6.01
C MET A 46 2.77 5.45 -6.74
N ARG A 47 3.46 6.36 -6.02
CA ARG A 47 4.04 7.58 -6.60
C ARG A 47 5.20 7.26 -7.54
N VAL A 48 6.13 6.39 -7.12
CA VAL A 48 7.30 5.99 -7.91
C VAL A 48 6.91 5.32 -9.21
N TRP A 49 5.99 4.35 -9.16
CA TRP A 49 5.60 3.61 -10.35
C TRP A 49 4.43 4.22 -11.12
N ARG A 50 3.85 5.32 -10.62
CA ARG A 50 2.59 5.92 -11.11
C ARG A 50 1.52 4.86 -11.35
N HIS A 51 1.54 3.82 -10.53
CA HIS A 51 0.72 2.62 -10.68
C HIS A 51 -0.45 2.72 -9.70
N LYS A 52 -1.66 2.44 -10.19
CA LYS A 52 -2.92 2.57 -9.44
C LYS A 52 -3.20 3.95 -8.82
N THR A 53 -2.60 5.03 -9.34
CA THR A 53 -2.92 6.42 -8.94
C THR A 53 -4.28 6.92 -9.43
N LYS A 54 -4.95 6.20 -10.33
CA LYS A 54 -6.33 6.48 -10.78
C LYS A 54 -7.40 5.68 -10.03
N HIS A 55 -7.00 4.70 -9.21
CA HIS A 55 -7.95 3.93 -8.43
C HIS A 55 -8.24 4.69 -7.13
N LEU A 56 -9.43 5.26 -7.04
CA LEU A 56 -9.85 6.08 -5.90
C LEU A 56 -9.66 5.36 -4.56
N SER A 57 -9.94 4.05 -4.54
CA SER A 57 -9.73 3.17 -3.38
C SER A 57 -8.29 3.21 -2.89
N PHE A 58 -7.30 3.23 -3.77
CA PHE A 58 -5.88 3.29 -3.40
C PHE A 58 -5.45 4.70 -3.03
N VAL A 59 -5.92 5.70 -3.76
CA VAL A 59 -5.57 7.11 -3.51
C VAL A 59 -6.09 7.58 -2.15
N ILE A 60 -7.29 7.16 -1.76
CA ILE A 60 -7.91 7.53 -0.48
C ILE A 60 -7.57 6.49 0.60
N GLY A 61 -7.68 5.20 0.30
CA GLY A 61 -7.54 4.14 1.28
C GLY A 61 -6.15 4.01 1.89
N MET A 62 -5.08 4.16 1.08
CA MET A 62 -3.71 4.09 1.62
C MET A 62 -3.39 5.21 2.62
N PRO A 63 -3.61 6.50 2.31
CA PRO A 63 -3.42 7.55 3.30
C PRO A 63 -4.43 7.48 4.45
N ALA A 64 -5.67 7.03 4.23
CA ALA A 64 -6.62 6.83 5.32
C ALA A 64 -6.13 5.78 6.33
N ILE A 65 -5.57 4.66 5.87
CA ILE A 65 -4.96 3.64 6.75
C ILE A 65 -3.75 4.20 7.49
N LEU A 66 -2.90 4.98 6.81
CA LEU A 66 -1.74 5.61 7.46
C LEU A 66 -2.17 6.58 8.57
N VAL A 67 -3.19 7.41 8.31
CA VAL A 67 -3.76 8.33 9.29
C VAL A 67 -4.39 7.57 10.46
N LEU A 68 -5.15 6.51 10.17
CA LEU A 68 -5.76 5.67 11.20
C LEU A 68 -4.69 5.03 12.10
N GLN A 69 -3.59 4.52 11.51
CA GLN A 69 -2.46 4.02 12.28
C GLN A 69 -1.81 5.11 13.13
N ALA A 70 -1.59 6.30 12.58
CA ALA A 70 -1.02 7.42 13.33
C ALA A 70 -1.91 7.82 14.52
N ILE A 71 -3.23 7.87 14.33
CA ILE A 71 -4.21 8.14 15.41
C ILE A 71 -4.16 7.03 16.46
N LEU A 72 -4.17 5.76 16.06
CA LEU A 72 -4.10 4.63 17.00
C LEU A 72 -2.80 4.66 17.81
N VAL A 73 -1.66 4.94 17.18
CA VAL A 73 -0.37 5.06 17.88
C VAL A 73 -0.40 6.25 18.84
N TYR A 74 -0.96 7.38 18.43
CA TYR A 74 -1.11 8.55 19.29
C TYR A 74 -1.99 8.26 20.52
N LEU A 75 -3.14 7.61 20.32
CA LEU A 75 -4.06 7.24 21.42
C LEU A 75 -3.50 6.16 22.36
N ASN A 76 -2.58 5.29 21.90
CA ASN A 76 -1.92 4.29 22.76
C ASN A 76 -0.71 4.86 23.50
N TRP A 77 -0.38 6.13 23.30
CA TRP A 77 0.76 6.80 23.93
C TRP A 77 0.37 7.61 25.19
N ASP A 78 -0.94 7.82 25.43
CA ASP A 78 -1.50 8.37 26.69
C ASP A 78 -1.71 7.26 27.75
#